data_AF-A0A0V0GUW9-F1
#
_entry.id   AF-A0A0V0GUW9-F1
#
_cell.length_a   1.000
_cell.length_b   1.000
_cell.length_c   1.000
_cell.angle_alpha   90.00
_cell.angle_beta   90.00
_cell.angle_gamma   90.00
#
_symmetry.space_group_name_H-M   'P 1'
#
loop_
_entity.id
_entity.type
_entity.pdbx_description
1 polymer ?
#
loop_
_entity_poly.entity_id
_entity_poly.type
_entity_poly.pdbx_seq_one_letter_code
_entity_poly.pdbx_strand_id
1 'polypeptide(L)'
;MKPPSEGYVYYQDSAIVVTKGLKLEVVKILPLYTVIDLSNNKFEGHIPCVLGDLIAIRVLNLSHNGLQGHIPPSLGSLSVVESLDLSFNQLSGEIPQQLASLTTLEFLNLSHNYLQGCIPQGPQFHTFENNSYEGNDCLRGFPVSKSCGDTRVLDTNDTVSAVDDEESNSEFLSDFLKA
;
A
#
# COMPACT_ATOMS: atom_id res chain seq x y z
N MET A 1 1.85 -22.04 -40.24
CA MET A 1 1.72 -20.97 -39.22
C MET A 1 2.74 -21.26 -38.13
N LYS A 2 3.71 -20.35 -37.97
CA LYS A 2 4.74 -20.40 -36.93
C LYS A 2 4.24 -19.53 -35.77
N PRO A 3 4.38 -19.94 -34.49
CA PRO A 3 3.99 -19.07 -33.38
C PRO A 3 4.82 -17.78 -33.41
N PRO A 4 4.26 -16.64 -32.96
CA PRO A 4 5.01 -15.41 -32.88
C PRO A 4 6.17 -15.62 -31.90
N SER A 5 7.39 -15.35 -32.36
CA SER A 5 8.57 -15.29 -31.50
C SER A 5 8.33 -14.21 -30.45
N GLU A 6 8.33 -14.61 -29.17
CA GLU A 6 8.44 -13.72 -28.02
C GLU A 6 9.73 -12.90 -28.17
N GLY A 7 9.61 -11.75 -28.83
CA GLY A 7 10.65 -10.75 -28.85
C GLY A 7 10.64 -10.08 -27.49
N TYR A 8 11.56 -10.47 -26.61
CA TYR A 8 11.90 -9.64 -25.46
C TYR A 8 12.25 -8.24 -25.98
N VAL A 9 11.42 -7.25 -25.63
CA VAL A 9 11.69 -5.85 -25.93
C VAL A 9 12.83 -5.43 -25.01
N TYR A 10 14.05 -5.37 -25.56
CA TYR A 10 15.20 -4.87 -24.83
C TYR A 10 15.09 -3.34 -24.75
N TYR A 11 15.00 -2.79 -23.55
CA TYR A 11 15.17 -1.35 -23.34
C TYR A 11 16.62 -0.99 -23.73
N GLN A 12 16.81 -0.17 -24.76
CA GLN A 12 18.09 0.44 -25.12
C GLN A 12 18.39 1.67 -24.25
N ASP A 13 17.88 1.69 -23.02
CA ASP A 13 18.08 2.82 -22.13
C ASP A 13 19.41 2.69 -21.42
N SER A 14 20.21 3.75 -21.54
CA SER A 14 21.42 3.94 -20.77
C SER A 14 21.12 4.87 -19.61
N ALA A 15 21.61 4.52 -18.41
CA ALA A 15 21.51 5.40 -17.24
C ALA A 15 22.90 5.88 -16.83
N ILE A 16 23.04 7.18 -16.61
CA ILE A 16 24.27 7.72 -16.01
C ILE A 16 24.08 7.71 -14.50
N VAL A 17 24.77 6.81 -13.82
CA VAL A 17 24.83 6.76 -12.36
C VAL A 17 26.04 7.56 -11.90
N VAL A 18 25.80 8.59 -11.09
CA VAL A 18 26.87 9.42 -10.52
C VAL A 18 27.04 9.10 -9.04
N THR A 19 28.14 8.45 -8.67
CA THR A 19 28.48 8.13 -7.28
C THR A 19 29.79 8.79 -6.87
N LYS A 20 29.76 9.66 -5.86
CA LYS A 20 30.96 10.38 -5.36
C LYS A 20 31.77 11.09 -6.47
N GLY A 21 31.07 11.63 -7.48
CA GLY A 21 31.69 12.29 -8.63
C GLY A 21 32.15 11.35 -9.76
N LEU A 22 32.07 10.03 -9.56
CA LEU A 22 32.30 9.04 -10.61
C LEU A 22 31.04 8.91 -11.46
N LYS A 23 31.16 9.21 -12.77
CA LYS A 23 30.10 8.96 -13.74
C LYS A 23 30.25 7.55 -14.29
N LEU A 24 29.25 6.71 -14.08
CA LEU A 24 29.13 5.38 -14.64
C LEU A 24 27.99 5.37 -15.65
N GLU A 25 28.28 5.05 -16.89
CA GLU A 25 27.26 4.87 -17.92
C GLU A 25 26.83 3.40 -17.94
N VAL A 26 25.61 3.13 -17.50
CA VAL A 26 24.99 1.80 -17.53
C VAL A 26 24.35 1.63 -18.89
N VAL A 27 25.12 1.16 -19.88
CA VAL A 27 24.73 1.15 -21.32
C VAL A 27 23.70 0.06 -21.68
N LYS A 28 23.36 -0.81 -20.72
CA LYS A 28 22.28 -1.80 -20.83
C LYS A 28 21.74 -1.99 -19.42
N ILE A 29 20.56 -1.45 -19.12
CA ILE A 29 19.81 -1.92 -17.96
C ILE A 29 19.40 -3.34 -18.31
N LEU A 30 20.26 -4.29 -17.95
CA LEU A 30 19.96 -5.70 -18.17
C LEU A 30 18.68 -6.01 -17.39
N PRO A 31 17.76 -6.83 -17.93
CA PRO A 31 16.65 -7.41 -17.15
C PRO A 31 17.13 -8.27 -15.95
N LEU A 32 18.43 -8.25 -15.65
CA LEU A 32 19.06 -8.80 -14.46
C LEU A 32 18.91 -7.91 -13.21
N TYR A 33 18.67 -6.60 -13.37
CA TYR A 33 18.45 -5.73 -12.20
C TYR A 33 17.03 -5.88 -11.70
N THR A 34 16.81 -6.98 -11.00
CA THR A 34 15.58 -7.26 -10.27
C THR A 34 15.57 -6.59 -8.90
N VAL A 35 16.65 -5.90 -8.53
CA VAL A 35 16.83 -5.27 -7.22
C VAL A 35 17.22 -3.81 -7.40
N ILE A 36 16.44 -2.92 -6.79
CA ILE A 36 16.80 -1.53 -6.58
C ILE A 36 16.81 -1.31 -5.07
N ASP A 37 18.00 -1.02 -4.53
CA ASP A 37 18.17 -0.60 -3.14
C ASP A 37 18.77 0.81 -3.13
N LEU A 38 17.96 1.77 -2.70
CA LEU A 38 18.30 3.18 -2.52
C LEU A 38 18.14 3.59 -1.06
N SER A 39 18.07 2.62 -0.14
CA SER A 39 17.84 2.87 1.28
C SER A 39 18.98 3.65 1.94
N ASN A 40 18.70 4.27 3.09
CA ASN A 40 19.68 4.98 3.92
C ASN A 40 20.38 6.14 3.20
N ASN A 41 19.59 6.95 2.51
CA ASN A 41 20.07 8.14 1.81
C ASN A 41 19.32 9.39 2.31
N LYS A 42 19.45 10.49 1.56
CA LYS A 42 18.76 11.76 1.80
C LYS A 42 17.92 12.14 0.58
N PHE A 43 17.32 11.16 -0.10
CA PHE A 43 16.43 11.46 -1.22
C PHE A 43 15.17 12.15 -0.70
N GLU A 44 14.79 13.22 -1.37
CA GLU A 44 13.62 14.05 -1.04
C GLU A 44 12.68 14.13 -2.24
N GLY A 45 11.50 14.70 -2.04
CA GLY A 45 10.48 14.82 -3.09
C GLY A 45 9.66 13.55 -3.25
N HIS A 46 8.97 13.42 -4.39
CA HIS A 46 7.98 12.36 -4.61
C HIS A 46 8.62 11.11 -5.20
N ILE A 47 8.03 9.95 -4.90
CA ILE A 47 8.31 8.71 -5.62
C ILE A 47 7.81 8.88 -7.07
N PRO A 48 8.66 8.78 -8.10
CA PRO A 48 8.24 8.94 -9.49
C PRO A 48 7.34 7.79 -9.95
N CYS A 49 6.26 8.10 -10.66
CA CYS A 49 5.34 7.07 -11.18
C CYS A 49 6.02 6.10 -12.17
N VAL A 50 7.07 6.54 -12.87
CA VAL A 50 7.87 5.74 -13.81
C VAL A 50 8.51 4.51 -13.16
N LEU A 51 8.66 4.47 -11.83
CA LEU A 51 9.12 3.27 -11.14
C LEU A 51 8.18 2.07 -11.36
N GLY A 52 6.89 2.31 -11.64
CA GLY A 52 5.93 1.27 -11.98
C GLY A 52 6.16 0.58 -13.33
N ASP A 53 6.96 1.19 -14.21
CA ASP A 53 7.29 0.63 -15.53
C ASP A 53 8.39 -0.45 -15.45
N LEU A 54 9.02 -0.60 -14.29
CA LEU A 54 10.10 -1.55 -14.01
C LEU A 54 9.54 -2.95 -13.70
N ILE A 55 8.73 -3.50 -14.60
CA ILE A 55 7.93 -4.72 -14.42
C ILE A 55 8.73 -6.00 -14.10
N ALA A 56 10.06 -5.97 -14.20
CA ALA A 56 10.94 -7.09 -13.86
C ALA A 56 11.52 -6.99 -12.43
N ILE A 57 11.22 -5.93 -11.68
CA ILE A 57 11.71 -5.75 -10.30
C ILE A 57 11.10 -6.79 -9.37
N ARG A 58 11.97 -7.39 -8.57
CA ARG A 58 11.67 -8.28 -7.44
C ARG A 58 11.83 -7.60 -6.09
N VAL A 59 12.80 -6.68 -5.96
CA VAL A 59 13.08 -5.97 -4.72
C VAL A 59 13.17 -4.48 -4.98
N LEU A 60 12.33 -3.70 -4.31
CA LEU A 60 12.38 -2.24 -4.30
C LEU A 60 12.50 -1.77 -2.85
N ASN A 61 13.67 -1.27 -2.48
CA ASN A 61 13.93 -0.70 -1.16
C ASN A 61 14.24 0.80 -1.29
N LEU A 62 13.32 1.63 -0.82
CA LEU A 62 13.43 3.09 -0.75
C LEU A 62 13.43 3.60 0.70
N SER A 63 13.63 2.70 1.67
CA SER A 63 13.51 3.02 3.09
C SER A 63 14.56 4.00 3.60
N HIS A 64 14.32 4.62 4.75
CA HIS A 64 15.28 5.53 5.40
C HIS A 64 15.74 6.68 4.47
N ASN A 65 14.77 7.46 4.00
CA ASN A 65 14.98 8.65 3.18
C ASN A 65 14.06 9.79 3.66
N GLY A 66 14.00 10.89 2.91
CA GLY A 66 13.09 12.02 3.11
C GLY A 66 12.00 12.11 2.05
N LEU A 67 11.58 10.98 1.46
CA LEU A 67 10.58 10.95 0.39
C LEU A 67 9.21 11.38 0.93
N GLN A 68 8.50 12.18 0.15
CA GLN A 68 7.26 12.86 0.52
C GLN A 68 6.13 12.55 -0.47
N GLY A 69 4.92 13.01 -0.14
CA GLY A 69 3.75 12.87 -1.00
C GLY A 69 3.14 11.47 -0.95
N HIS A 70 2.39 11.11 -1.99
CA HIS A 70 1.64 9.85 -2.04
C HIS A 70 2.49 8.70 -2.57
N ILE A 71 2.15 7.48 -2.16
CA ILE A 71 2.63 6.27 -2.84
C ILE A 71 1.97 6.23 -4.24
N PRO A 72 2.74 6.16 -5.34
CA PRO A 72 2.16 6.13 -6.69
C PRO A 72 1.37 4.83 -6.93
N PRO A 73 0.13 4.91 -7.42
CA PRO A 73 -0.65 3.72 -7.79
C PRO A 73 0.02 2.85 -8.86
N SER A 74 0.91 3.42 -9.67
CA SER A 74 1.68 2.70 -10.69
C SER A 74 2.62 1.63 -10.11
N LEU A 75 2.99 1.72 -8.82
CA LEU A 75 3.73 0.64 -8.16
C LEU A 75 2.93 -0.68 -8.09
N GLY A 76 1.61 -0.63 -8.24
CA GLY A 76 0.76 -1.82 -8.39
C GLY A 76 0.99 -2.61 -9.69
N SER A 77 1.75 -2.05 -10.65
CA SER A 77 2.13 -2.71 -11.90
C SER A 77 3.36 -3.61 -11.79
N LEU A 78 4.06 -3.61 -10.64
CA LEU A 78 5.25 -4.42 -10.39
C LEU A 78 4.89 -5.90 -10.12
N SER A 79 4.30 -6.58 -11.10
CA SER A 79 3.62 -7.89 -10.92
C SER A 79 4.49 -9.04 -10.37
N VAL A 80 5.81 -8.91 -10.42
CA VAL A 80 6.78 -9.92 -9.94
C VAL A 80 7.56 -9.47 -8.70
N VAL A 81 7.13 -8.38 -8.05
CA VAL A 81 7.79 -7.84 -6.85
C VAL A 81 7.56 -8.75 -5.64
N GLU A 82 8.65 -9.13 -5.00
CA GLU A 82 8.69 -10.01 -3.83
C GLU A 82 8.91 -9.19 -2.54
N SER A 83 9.63 -8.06 -2.64
CA SER A 83 9.94 -7.20 -1.50
C SER A 83 9.77 -5.72 -1.83
N LEU A 84 8.94 -5.04 -1.05
CA LEU A 84 8.69 -3.60 -1.15
C LEU A 84 8.88 -2.95 0.22
N ASP A 85 9.92 -2.14 0.36
CA ASP A 85 10.20 -1.37 1.57
C ASP A 85 10.19 0.13 1.29
N LEU A 86 9.19 0.81 1.86
CA LEU A 86 9.01 2.26 1.80
C LEU A 86 9.09 2.90 3.20
N SER A 87 9.53 2.14 4.21
CA SER A 87 9.52 2.57 5.61
C SER A 87 10.48 3.72 5.90
N PHE A 88 10.26 4.42 7.01
CA PHE A 88 11.12 5.54 7.43
C PHE A 88 11.26 6.61 6.34
N ASN A 89 10.11 7.14 5.90
CA ASN A 89 10.01 8.27 4.98
C ASN A 89 8.95 9.25 5.50
N GLN A 90 8.55 10.22 4.67
CA GLN A 90 7.50 11.21 4.95
C GLN A 90 6.32 11.02 3.99
N LEU A 91 6.05 9.78 3.57
CA LEU A 91 4.94 9.46 2.66
C LEU A 91 3.61 9.67 3.37
N SER A 92 2.61 10.11 2.63
CA SER A 92 1.33 10.58 3.16
C SER A 92 0.17 10.14 2.26
N GLY A 93 -1.05 10.36 2.73
CA GLY A 93 -2.26 9.93 2.03
C GLY A 93 -2.55 8.44 2.21
N GLU A 94 -3.41 7.90 1.36
CA GLU A 94 -3.86 6.51 1.46
C GLU A 94 -2.87 5.55 0.78
N ILE A 95 -2.85 4.31 1.24
CA ILE A 95 -2.16 3.21 0.54
C ILE A 95 -3.00 2.88 -0.71
N PRO A 96 -2.44 2.96 -1.94
CA PRO A 96 -3.19 2.69 -3.15
C PRO A 96 -3.72 1.26 -3.18
N GLN A 97 -5.01 1.09 -3.49
CA GLN A 97 -5.64 -0.23 -3.63
C GLN A 97 -4.96 -1.09 -4.72
N GLN A 98 -4.27 -0.48 -5.67
CA GLN A 98 -3.47 -1.14 -6.71
C GLN A 98 -2.31 -1.95 -6.13
N LEU A 99 -1.79 -1.63 -4.94
CA LEU A 99 -0.77 -2.47 -4.31
C LEU A 99 -1.35 -3.82 -3.89
N ALA A 100 -2.66 -3.91 -3.63
CA ALA A 100 -3.31 -5.17 -3.26
C ALA A 100 -3.34 -6.21 -4.39
N SER A 101 -3.05 -5.83 -5.64
CA SER A 101 -2.95 -6.76 -6.76
C SER A 101 -1.57 -7.42 -6.91
N LEU A 102 -0.59 -7.06 -6.08
CA LEU A 102 0.80 -7.55 -6.18
C LEU A 102 0.97 -8.96 -5.63
N THR A 103 0.29 -9.98 -6.17
CA THR A 103 0.17 -11.35 -5.60
C THR A 103 1.46 -12.11 -5.28
N THR A 104 2.63 -11.57 -5.66
CA THR A 104 3.97 -12.14 -5.46
C THR A 104 4.71 -11.55 -4.25
N LEU A 105 4.13 -10.54 -3.60
CA LEU A 105 4.80 -9.80 -2.51
C LEU A 105 4.88 -10.66 -1.24
N GLU A 106 6.09 -10.96 -0.81
CA GLU A 106 6.40 -11.72 0.41
C GLU A 106 6.76 -10.80 1.58
N PHE A 107 7.32 -9.62 1.28
CA PHE A 107 7.70 -8.63 2.26
C PHE A 107 7.16 -7.25 1.90
N LEU A 108 6.41 -6.65 2.84
CA LEU A 108 5.95 -5.27 2.77
C LEU A 108 6.34 -4.55 4.05
N ASN A 109 6.95 -3.38 3.92
CA ASN A 109 7.16 -2.48 5.05
C ASN A 109 6.83 -1.03 4.65
N LEU A 110 5.80 -0.49 5.29
CA LEU A 110 5.29 0.88 5.13
C LEU A 110 5.39 1.67 6.45
N SER A 111 6.04 1.10 7.47
CA SER A 111 6.12 1.69 8.80
C SER A 111 6.83 3.04 8.82
N HIS A 112 6.59 3.83 9.87
CA HIS A 112 7.24 5.12 10.10
C HIS A 112 7.10 6.07 8.90
N ASN A 113 5.85 6.37 8.56
CA ASN A 113 5.42 7.35 7.56
C ASN A 113 4.21 8.15 8.11
N TYR A 114 3.59 8.98 7.28
CA TYR A 114 2.36 9.73 7.57
C TYR A 114 1.14 9.18 6.81
N LEU A 115 1.09 7.87 6.55
CA LEU A 115 -0.01 7.24 5.82
C LEU A 115 -1.29 7.25 6.66
N GLN A 116 -2.42 7.32 5.96
CA GLN A 116 -3.74 7.44 6.56
C GLN A 116 -4.78 6.59 5.82
N GLY A 117 -5.99 6.55 6.36
CA GLY A 117 -7.10 5.83 5.75
C GLY A 117 -7.04 4.34 6.04
N CYS A 118 -7.57 3.53 5.13
CA CYS A 118 -7.74 2.09 5.31
C CYS A 118 -6.65 1.29 4.63
N ILE A 119 -6.14 0.27 5.32
CA ILE A 119 -5.27 -0.74 4.71
C ILE A 119 -6.07 -1.46 3.61
N PRO A 120 -5.56 -1.48 2.36
CA PRO A 120 -6.21 -2.14 1.23
C PRO A 120 -6.54 -3.59 1.55
N GLN A 121 -7.73 -4.02 1.12
CA GLN A 121 -8.11 -5.42 1.21
C GLN A 121 -7.61 -6.15 -0.03
N GLY A 122 -6.94 -7.27 0.17
CA GLY A 122 -6.39 -8.09 -0.91
C GLY A 122 -5.80 -9.39 -0.39
N PRO A 123 -5.50 -10.34 -1.30
CA PRO A 123 -5.14 -11.71 -0.94
C PRO A 123 -3.90 -11.85 -0.05
N GLN A 124 -3.01 -10.85 -0.04
CA GLN A 124 -1.79 -10.85 0.78
C GLN A 124 -1.72 -9.70 1.80
N PHE A 125 -2.52 -8.63 1.64
CA PHE A 125 -2.38 -7.46 2.53
C PHE A 125 -2.75 -7.76 3.98
N HIS A 126 -3.61 -8.76 4.17
CA HIS A 126 -3.97 -9.28 5.49
C HIS A 126 -2.93 -10.26 6.07
N THR A 127 -1.87 -10.65 5.33
CA THR A 127 -0.85 -11.58 5.83
C THR A 127 0.33 -10.85 6.46
N PHE A 128 0.51 -9.56 6.18
CA PHE A 128 1.56 -8.75 6.78
C PHE A 128 1.24 -8.41 8.24
N GLU A 129 2.29 -8.38 9.06
CA GLU A 129 2.19 -8.14 10.50
C GLU A 129 1.98 -6.66 10.83
N ASN A 130 1.64 -6.36 12.09
CA ASN A 130 1.44 -4.99 12.57
C ASN A 130 2.69 -4.10 12.39
N ASN A 131 3.88 -4.69 12.48
CA ASN A 131 5.15 -3.99 12.29
C ASN A 131 5.30 -3.40 10.87
N SER A 132 4.68 -3.99 9.84
CA SER A 132 4.69 -3.46 8.48
C SER A 132 4.00 -2.10 8.36
N TYR A 133 3.21 -1.71 9.36
CA TYR A 133 2.33 -0.53 9.30
C TYR A 133 2.52 0.43 10.49
N GLU A 134 3.33 0.08 11.48
CA GLU A 134 3.52 0.87 12.70
C GLU A 134 4.03 2.28 12.40
N GLY A 135 3.81 3.23 13.32
CA GLY A 135 4.25 4.61 13.14
C GLY A 135 3.43 5.44 12.14
N ASN A 136 2.34 4.89 11.59
CA ASN A 136 1.34 5.63 10.79
C ASN A 136 0.08 5.91 11.63
N ASP A 137 0.06 7.02 12.39
CA ASP A 137 -0.97 7.28 13.42
C ASP A 137 -2.42 7.27 12.92
N CYS A 138 -2.65 7.69 11.66
CA CYS A 138 -3.97 7.81 11.05
C CYS A 138 -4.39 6.59 10.22
N LEU A 139 -3.56 5.56 10.12
CA LEU A 139 -3.85 4.35 9.37
C LEU A 139 -4.79 3.42 10.18
N ARG A 140 -5.70 2.75 9.47
CA ARG A 140 -6.77 1.92 10.03
C ARG A 140 -6.92 0.63 9.21
N GLY A 141 -7.64 -0.33 9.75
CA GLY A 141 -7.85 -1.65 9.17
C GLY A 141 -7.02 -2.72 9.89
N PHE A 142 -7.32 -3.99 9.61
CA PHE A 142 -6.46 -5.08 10.03
C PHE A 142 -5.10 -4.98 9.30
N PRO A 143 -3.94 -5.15 9.97
CA PRO A 143 -3.74 -5.62 11.35
C PRO A 143 -3.64 -4.54 12.45
N VAL A 144 -3.65 -3.24 12.14
CA VAL A 144 -3.42 -2.12 13.10
C VAL A 144 -4.59 -1.81 14.04
N SER A 145 -5.59 -2.69 14.13
CA SER A 145 -6.65 -2.71 15.18
C SER A 145 -7.69 -1.57 15.18
N LYS A 146 -7.61 -0.57 14.28
CA LYS A 146 -8.65 0.46 14.14
C LYS A 146 -9.65 0.05 13.06
N SER A 147 -10.97 0.08 13.35
CA SER A 147 -11.97 -0.27 12.34
C SER A 147 -11.94 0.72 11.16
N CYS A 148 -11.91 0.17 9.96
CA CYS A 148 -12.36 0.85 8.76
C CYS A 148 -13.88 0.85 8.80
N GLY A 149 -14.48 1.97 9.18
CA GLY A 149 -15.93 2.07 9.30
C GLY A 149 -16.61 1.60 8.01
N ASP A 150 -17.56 0.69 8.13
CA ASP A 150 -18.41 0.25 7.04
C ASP A 150 -19.34 1.44 6.74
N THR A 151 -19.07 2.24 5.70
CA THR A 151 -20.07 3.17 5.15
C THR A 151 -21.16 2.34 4.46
N ARG A 152 -21.90 1.57 5.24
CA ARG A 152 -23.29 1.28 4.94
C ARG A 152 -24.01 2.59 5.18
N VAL A 153 -24.40 3.22 4.08
CA VAL A 153 -25.38 4.29 4.05
C VAL A 153 -26.48 3.94 5.04
N LEU A 154 -26.55 4.69 6.14
CA LEU A 154 -27.77 4.77 6.90
C LEU A 154 -28.72 5.52 5.98
N ASP A 155 -29.58 4.78 5.28
CA ASP A 155 -30.81 5.34 4.72
C ASP A 155 -31.66 5.78 5.91
N THR A 156 -31.36 6.95 6.46
CA THR A 156 -32.26 7.68 7.35
C THR A 156 -33.38 8.22 6.48
N ASN A 157 -34.42 7.42 6.29
CA ASN A 157 -35.73 7.94 5.95
C ASN A 157 -36.32 8.59 7.21
N ASP A 158 -35.92 9.83 7.47
CA ASP A 158 -36.67 10.74 8.32
C ASP A 158 -38.01 11.03 7.64
N THR A 159 -39.07 10.35 8.09
CA THR A 159 -40.43 10.85 7.95
C THR A 159 -40.98 11.10 9.36
N VAL A 160 -41.12 12.39 9.64
CA VAL A 160 -41.80 12.92 10.81
C VAL A 160 -43.29 12.56 10.71
N SER A 161 -43.81 11.82 11.67
CA SER A 161 -45.21 11.93 12.07
C SER A 161 -45.35 11.54 13.55
N ALA A 162 -45.56 12.55 14.38
CA ALA A 162 -46.03 12.42 15.74
C ALA A 162 -47.49 11.93 15.74
N VAL A 163 -47.81 10.92 16.55
CA VAL A 163 -49.06 10.83 17.34
C VAL A 163 -48.76 9.97 18.59
N ASP A 164 -49.29 10.43 19.72
CA ASP A 164 -49.24 9.91 21.08
C ASP A 164 -49.82 8.48 21.23
N ASP A 165 -49.36 7.72 22.24
CA ASP A 165 -50.20 7.26 23.37
C ASP A 165 -49.52 6.16 24.23
N GLU A 166 -49.52 6.45 25.53
CA GLU A 166 -49.54 5.64 26.77
C GLU A 166 -48.86 4.25 26.92
N GLU A 167 -48.00 4.22 27.95
CA GLU A 167 -47.96 3.29 29.10
C GLU A 167 -48.43 1.81 28.90
N SER A 168 -47.49 0.86 28.96
CA SER A 168 -47.70 -0.37 29.74
C SER A 168 -46.38 -1.00 30.14
N ASN A 169 -46.36 -1.36 31.42
CA ASN A 169 -45.29 -1.97 32.18
C ASN A 169 -45.11 -3.46 31.84
N SER A 170 -43.96 -4.00 32.26
CA SER A 170 -43.63 -5.40 32.53
C SER A 170 -43.60 -6.45 31.40
N GLU A 171 -42.43 -7.09 31.28
CA GLU A 171 -42.14 -8.50 30.92
C GLU A 171 -41.07 -8.65 29.84
N PHE A 172 -39.80 -8.37 30.18
CA PHE A 172 -38.67 -8.97 29.43
C PHE A 172 -37.35 -9.11 30.22
N LEU A 173 -37.35 -8.82 31.52
CA LEU A 173 -36.16 -8.92 32.38
C LEU A 173 -36.38 -9.86 33.57
N SER A 174 -36.72 -11.12 33.30
CA SER A 174 -36.65 -12.20 34.31
C SER A 174 -35.73 -13.37 33.95
N ASP A 175 -35.28 -13.50 32.70
CA ASP A 175 -34.72 -14.78 32.24
C ASP A 175 -33.20 -14.78 32.00
N PHE A 176 -32.47 -13.75 32.44
CA PHE A 176 -31.01 -13.71 32.24
C PHE A 176 -30.14 -13.64 33.50
N LEU A 177 -30.71 -13.88 34.69
CA LEU A 177 -29.93 -13.99 35.94
C LEU A 177 -30.46 -15.07 36.90
N LYS A 178 -30.47 -16.34 36.47
CA LYS A 178 -30.38 -17.47 37.41
C LYS A 178 -29.45 -18.56 36.89
N ALA A 179 -28.56 -18.92 37.80
CA ALA A 179 -27.59 -20.01 37.87
C ALA A 179 -27.96 -21.31 37.15
#